data_AF-A0A7I7MEB4-F1
#
_entry.id   AF-A0A7I7MEB4-F1
#
_cell.length_a   1.000
_cell.length_b   1.000
_cell.length_c   1.000
_cell.angle_alpha   90.00
_cell.angle_beta   90.00
_cell.angle_gamma   90.00
#
_symmetry.space_group_name_H-M   'P 1'
#
loop_
_entity.id
_entity.type
_entity.pdbx_description
1 polymer ?
#
loop_
_entity_poly.entity_id
_entity_poly.type
_entity_poly.pdbx_seq_one_letter_code
_entity_poly.pdbx_strand_id
1 'polypeptide(L)' 'MMFGLKATTRTICDSEVRPDGSWFRQRQFYAPAYLAPGHSYCSSYECTYYPPEWVPEFNKYESYMLTPNTVLPDEPGHIA' A
#
# COMPACT_ATOMS: atom_id res chain seq x y z
N MET A 1 4.23 -7.19 15.29
CA MET A 1 3.04 -6.36 14.95
C MET A 1 3.37 -5.54 13.72
N MET A 2 2.60 -5.67 12.65
CA MET A 2 2.73 -4.86 11.43
C MET A 2 2.17 -3.45 11.71
N PHE A 3 3.01 -2.55 12.21
CA PHE A 3 2.73 -1.12 12.21
C PHE A 3 3.04 -0.57 10.82
N GLY A 4 2.06 -0.53 9.92
CA GLY A 4 2.31 0.05 8.59
C GLY A 4 1.17 0.09 7.59
N LEU A 5 0.11 -0.71 7.78
CA LEU A 5 -0.97 -0.80 6.77
C LEU A 5 -2.29 -0.12 7.17
N LYS A 6 -2.40 0.50 8.35
CA LYS A 6 -3.68 1.01 8.85
C LYS A 6 -4.27 2.18 8.04
N ALA A 7 -3.50 2.81 7.14
CA ALA A 7 -3.97 3.92 6.32
C ALA A 7 -3.25 4.02 4.97
N THR A 8 -2.88 2.89 4.36
CA THR A 8 -2.28 2.92 3.02
C THR A 8 -3.38 3.00 1.96
N THR A 9 -3.44 4.13 1.26
CA THR A 9 -4.25 4.29 0.05
C THR A 9 -3.50 3.72 -1.14
N ARG A 10 -4.20 2.95 -1.98
CA ARG A 10 -3.68 2.46 -3.27
C ARG A 10 -4.38 3.17 -4.41
N THR A 11 -3.63 3.93 -5.19
CA THR A 11 -4.10 4.56 -6.45
C THR A 11 -3.56 3.75 -7.62
N ILE A 12 -4.40 3.48 -8.61
CA ILE A 12 -4.02 2.75 -9.83
C ILE A 12 -4.42 3.62 -11.02
N CYS A 13 -3.50 3.77 -11.98
CA CYS A 13 -3.75 4.42 -13.27
C CYS A 13 -3.22 3.51 -14.38
N ASP A 14 -3.96 3.41 -15.48
CA ASP A 14 -3.51 2.69 -16.68
C ASP A 14 -3.23 3.65 -17.84
N SER A 15 -2.28 3.28 -18.70
CA SER A 15 -2.13 3.88 -20.02
C SER A 15 -3.23 3.39 -20.95
N GLU A 16 -3.32 3.97 -22.14
CA GLU A 16 -4.07 3.38 -23.24
C GLU A 16 -3.62 1.94 -23.53
N VAL A 17 -4.56 1.12 -24.01
CA VAL A 17 -4.28 -0.24 -24.47
C VAL A 17 -3.60 -0.16 -25.83
N ARG A 18 -2.46 -0.82 -25.94
CA ARG A 18 -1.65 -0.93 -27.15
C ARG A 18 -2.30 -1.89 -28.16
N PRO A 19 -1.88 -1.85 -29.44
CA PRO A 19 -2.41 -2.75 -30.46
C PRO A 19 -2.25 -4.25 -30.16
N ASP A 20 -1.25 -4.63 -29.35
CA ASP A 20 -1.02 -6.01 -28.89
C ASP A 20 -1.89 -6.41 -27.68
N GLY A 21 -2.78 -5.53 -27.23
CA GLY A 21 -3.65 -5.72 -26.07
C GLY A 21 -2.99 -5.46 -24.73
N SER A 22 -1.71 -5.06 -24.70
CA SER A 22 -1.00 -4.72 -23.47
C SER A 22 -1.23 -3.26 -23.05
N TRP A 23 -1.09 -2.96 -21.76
CA TRP A 23 -1.08 -1.58 -21.27
C TRP A 23 -0.07 -1.43 -20.13
N PHE A 24 0.36 -0.20 -19.87
CA PHE A 24 1.16 0.11 -18.70
C PHE A 24 0.25 0.40 -17.52
N ARG A 25 0.53 -0.22 -16.37
CA ARG A 25 -0.11 0.09 -15.10
C ARG A 25 0.87 0.80 -14.19
N GLN A 26 0.41 1.88 -13.57
CA GLN A 26 1.09 2.55 -12.49
C GLN A 26 0.29 2.41 -11.19
N ARG A 27 0.95 2.00 -10.12
CA ARG A 27 0.38 1.97 -8.77
C ARG A 27 1.12 2.95 -7.89
N GLN A 28 0.37 3.67 -7.07
CA GLN A 28 0.89 4.43 -5.96
C GLN A 28 0.37 3.83 -4.66
N PHE A 29 1.26 3.55 -3.72
CA PHE A 29 0.93 3.24 -2.34
C PHE A 29 1.32 4.43 -1.48
N TYR A 30 0.34 5.05 -0.84
CA TYR A 30 0.52 6.27 -0.05
C TYR A 30 -0.02 6.09 1.36
N ALA A 31 0.74 6.52 2.37
CA ALA A 31 0.23 6.74 3.72
C ALA A 31 0.82 8.05 4.27
N PRO A 32 -0.02 8.96 4.80
CA PRO A 32 0.47 10.22 5.37
C PRO A 32 1.30 9.95 6.63
N ALA A 33 2.21 10.88 6.96
CA ALA A 33 2.89 10.86 8.24
C ALA A 33 1.88 11.06 9.40
N TYR A 34 2.09 10.38 10.52
CA TYR A 34 1.22 10.49 11.68
C TYR A 34 1.96 10.15 12.99
N LEU A 35 1.42 10.62 14.11
CA LEU A 35 1.85 10.17 15.44
C LEU A 35 1.10 8.89 15.80
N ALA A 36 1.81 7.77 15.86
CA ALA A 36 1.22 6.51 16.33
C ALA A 36 0.93 6.62 17.83
N PRO A 37 -0.28 6.23 18.30
CA PRO A 37 -0.58 6.26 19.71
C PRO A 37 0.30 5.26 20.47
N GLY A 38 0.74 5.65 21.67
CA GLY A 38 1.41 4.73 22.58
C GLY A 38 0.49 3.57 22.94
N HIS A 39 1.08 2.42 23.25
CA HIS A 39 0.35 1.21 23.62
C HIS A 39 1.11 0.43 24.67
N SER A 40 0.37 -0.34 25.46
CA SER A 40 0.96 -1.29 26.40
C SER A 40 0.73 -2.71 25.89
N TYR A 41 1.76 -3.54 25.98
CA TYR A 41 1.63 -4.97 25.79
C TYR A 41 1.89 -5.66 27.12
N CYS A 42 0.90 -6.40 27.62
CA CYS A 42 1.02 -7.15 28.86
C CYS A 42 0.98 -8.65 28.56
N SER A 43 1.96 -9.38 29.09
CA SER A 43 1.93 -10.82 29.28
C SER A 43 1.44 -11.14 30.69
N SER A 44 1.36 -12.43 31.04
CA SER A 44 0.80 -12.89 32.32
C SER A 44 1.51 -12.36 33.57
N TYR A 45 2.73 -11.84 33.44
CA TYR A 45 3.56 -11.37 34.56
C TYR A 45 4.33 -10.07 34.29
N GLU A 46 4.32 -9.56 33.06
CA GLU A 46 5.09 -8.37 32.67
C GLU A 46 4.29 -7.48 31.72
N CYS A 47 4.36 -6.17 31.93
CA CYS A 47 3.80 -5.17 31.03
C CYS A 47 4.89 -4.26 30.50
N THR A 48 4.98 -4.16 29.18
CA THR A 48 5.86 -3.22 28.49
C THR A 48 5.03 -2.08 27.93
N TYR A 49 5.41 -0.86 28.27
CA TYR A 49 4.84 0.35 27.67
C TYR A 49 5.69 0.81 26.48
N TYR A 50 5.02 1.05 25.37
CA TYR A 50 5.58 1.66 24.17
C TYR A 50 5.02 3.09 24.04
N PRO A 51 5.87 4.13 24.12
CA PRO A 51 5.42 5.51 24.01
C PRO A 51 4.88 5.80 22.60
N PRO A 52 4.14 6.91 22.41
CA PRO A 52 3.79 7.39 21.09
C PRO A 52 5.04 7.65 20.25
N GLU A 53 5.00 7.25 18.98
CA GLU A 53 6.13 7.37 18.06
C GLU A 53 5.72 8.03 16.74
N TRP A 54 6.63 8.84 16.20
CA TRP A 54 6.42 9.48 14.91
C TRP A 54 6.63 8.49 13.78
N VAL A 55 5.63 8.32 12.93
CA VAL A 55 5.70 7.50 11.72
C VAL A 55 5.85 8.43 10.51
N PRO A 56 6.95 8.32 9.74
CA PRO A 56 7.14 9.16 8.56
C PRO A 56 6.15 8.82 7.46
N GLU A 57 6.03 9.72 6.48
CA GLU A 57 5.26 9.47 5.27
C GLU A 57 5.81 8.25 4.53
N PHE A 58 4.90 7.46 3.96
CA PHE A 58 5.22 6.38 3.04
C PHE A 58 4.62 6.67 1.67
N ASN A 59 5.47 6.67 0.64
CA ASN A 59 5.04 6.85 -0.75
C ASN A 59 5.88 5.94 -1.66
N LYS A 60 5.23 5.04 -2.39
CA LYS A 60 5.87 4.09 -3.29
C LYS A 60 5.14 4.04 -4.61
N TYR A 61 5.89 4.13 -5.71
CA TYR A 61 5.38 3.95 -7.06
C TYR A 61 5.88 2.64 -7.65
N GLU A 62 5.00 1.93 -8.34
CA GLU A 62 5.34 0.75 -9.12
C GLU A 62 4.76 0.93 -10.52
N SER A 63 5.56 0.62 -11.55
CA SER A 63 5.13 0.68 -12.95
C SER A 63 5.53 -0.61 -13.66
N TYR A 64 4.60 -1.25 -14.34
CA TYR A 64 4.87 -2.49 -15.08
C TYR A 64 3.84 -2.67 -16.19
N MET A 65 4.17 -3.52 -17.15
CA MET A 65 3.32 -3.83 -18.30
C MET A 65 2.39 -4.98 -17.96
N LEU A 66 1.12 -4.85 -18.34
CA LEU A 66 0.09 -5.85 -18.18
C LEU A 66 -0.48 -6.30 -19.51
N THR A 67 -0.96 -7.53 -19.52
CA THR A 67 -1.87 -8.09 -20.52
C THR A 67 -3.14 -8.54 -19.79
N PRO A 68 -4.26 -8.81 -20.50
CA PRO A 68 -5.49 -9.27 -19.86
C PRO A 68 -5.31 -10.50 -18.96
N ASN A 69 -4.31 -11.35 -19.25
CA ASN A 69 -4.05 -12.59 -18.52
C ASN A 69 -3.05 -12.44 -17.36
N THR A 70 -2.38 -11.29 -17.23
CA THR A 70 -1.38 -11.04 -16.19
C THR A 70 -1.84 -10.06 -15.12
N VAL A 71 -3.11 -9.62 -15.19
CA VAL A 71 -3.72 -8.78 -14.15
C VAL A 71 -3.75 -9.56 -12.84
N LEU A 72 -3.29 -8.93 -11.76
CA LEU A 72 -3.29 -9.59 -10.45
C LEU A 72 -4.74 -9.82 -9.96
N PRO A 73 -5.00 -10.90 -9.20
CA PRO A 73 -6.36 -11.22 -8.76
C PRO A 73 -7.05 -10.14 -7.93
N ASP A 74 -6.27 -9.30 -7.25
CA ASP A 74 -6.74 -8.23 -6.38
C ASP A 74 -6.83 -6.87 -7.08
N GLU A 75 -6.77 -6.87 -8.42
CA GLU A 75 -6.80 -5.66 -9.24
C GLU A 75 -7.94 -5.64 -10.26
N PRO A 76 -8.43 -4.45 -10.61
CA PRO A 76 -9.34 -4.33 -11.73
C PRO A 76 -8.64 -4.69 -13.05
N GLY A 77 -9.45 -5.01 -14.05
CA GLY A 77 -9.01 -4.98 -15.45
C GLY A 77 -8.55 -3.58 -15.87
N HIS A 78 -8.35 -3.37 -17.17
CA HIS A 78 -7.94 -2.07 -17.70
C HIS A 78 -8.90 -0.94 -17.28
N ILE A 79 -8.36 0.17 -16.77
CA ILE A 79 -9.10 1.36 -16.32
C ILE A 79 -8.66 2.60 -17.11
N ALA A 80 -9.52 3.06 -18.03
CA ALA A 80 -9.31 4.27 -18.85
C ALA A 80 -9.96 5.52 -18.23
#